data_AF-A0A5K1AGH1-F1
#
_entry.id   AF-A0A5K1AGH1-F1
#
_cell.length_a   1.000
_cell.length_b   1.000
_cell.length_c   1.000
_cell.angle_alpha   90.00
_cell.angle_beta   90.00
_cell.angle_gamma   90.00
#
_symmetry.space_group_name_H-M   'P 1'
#
loop_
_entity.id
_entity.type
_entity.pdbx_description
1 polymer ?
#
loop_
_entity_poly.entity_id
_entity_poly.type
_entity_poly.pdbx_seq_one_letter_code
_entity_poly.pdbx_strand_id
1 'polypeptide(L)' 'IVAVKQLDRSGLQGNREFLVEVLMLSLLHHSNLVNLIGYCADGDQRLLVYEYMSMGSLEDHLF' A
#
# COMPACT_ATOMS: atom_id res chain seq x y z
N ILE A 1 5.20 1.95 -14.29
CA ILE A 1 5.14 3.02 -13.26
C ILE A 1 4.56 2.40 -12.00
N VAL A 2 4.97 2.81 -10.81
CA VAL A 2 4.50 2.25 -9.52
C VAL A 2 4.04 3.34 -8.58
N ALA A 3 3.16 2.99 -7.64
CA ALA A 3 2.80 3.84 -6.51
C ALA A 3 3.59 3.41 -5.28
N VAL A 4 4.19 4.36 -4.55
CA VAL A 4 4.88 4.08 -3.29
C VAL A 4 4.14 4.79 -2.16
N LYS A 5 3.58 4.01 -1.24
CA LYS A 5 2.97 4.52 -0.01
C LYS A 5 3.99 4.44 1.10
N GLN A 6 4.41 5.60 1.61
CA GLN A 6 5.24 5.68 2.82
C GLN A 6 4.32 5.84 4.02
N LEU A 7 4.34 4.87 4.92
CA LEU A 7 3.59 4.94 6.18
C LEU A 7 4.38 5.76 7.21
N ASP A 8 3.64 6.51 8.03
CA ASP A 8 4.23 7.43 9.00
C ASP A 8 5.04 6.66 10.07
N ARG A 9 6.14 7.28 10.49
CA ARG A 9 7.13 6.67 11.40
C ARG A 9 6.70 6.78 12.86
N SER A 10 5.73 7.63 13.16
CA SER A 10 5.33 7.93 14.53
C SER A 10 4.32 6.91 15.07
N GLY A 11 4.83 5.85 15.69
CA GLY A 11 4.09 5.05 16.66
C GLY A 11 3.79 3.59 16.26
N LEU A 12 3.21 2.85 17.20
CA LEU A 12 2.82 1.45 17.04
C LEU A 12 1.74 1.25 15.95
N GLN A 13 0.96 2.30 15.66
CA GLN A 13 -0.14 2.26 14.70
C GLN A 13 0.36 2.05 13.26
N GLY A 14 1.35 2.84 12.80
CA GLY A 14 1.89 2.71 11.44
C GLY A 14 2.52 1.35 11.16
N ASN A 15 3.20 0.76 12.16
CA ASN A 15 3.74 -0.60 12.06
C ASN A 15 2.64 -1.67 11.98
N ARG A 16 1.57 -1.52 12.77
CA ARG A 16 0.44 -2.45 12.72
C ARG A 16 -0.27 -2.37 11.38
N GLU A 17 -0.53 -1.17 10.87
CA GLU A 17 -1.15 -0.94 9.57
C GLU A 17 -0.29 -1.53 8.45
N PHE A 18 1.02 -1.30 8.48
CA PHE A 18 1.96 -1.92 7.54
C PHE A 18 1.87 -3.44 7.51
N LEU A 19 1.95 -4.10 8.68
CA LEU A 19 1.91 -5.56 8.76
C LEU A 19 0.58 -6.14 8.27
N VAL A 20 -0.53 -5.47 8.59
CA VAL A 20 -1.87 -5.88 8.12
C VAL A 20 -1.95 -5.77 6.60
N GLU A 21 -1.51 -4.66 6.01
CA GLU A 21 -1.54 -4.47 4.55
C GLU A 21 -0.64 -5.48 3.83
N VAL A 22 0.59 -5.69 4.31
CA VAL A 22 1.50 -6.71 3.74
C VAL A 22 0.86 -8.09 3.81
N LEU A 23 0.36 -8.52 4.97
CA LEU A 23 -0.24 -9.84 5.13
C LEU A 23 -1.44 -10.03 4.20
N MET A 24 -2.40 -9.10 4.23
CA MET A 24 -3.64 -9.25 3.46
C MET A 24 -3.38 -9.26 1.96
N LEU A 25 -2.56 -8.33 1.46
CA LEU A 25 -2.33 -8.19 0.02
C LEU A 25 -1.32 -9.20 -0.52
N SER A 26 -0.45 -9.78 0.32
CA SER A 26 0.40 -10.91 -0.10
C SER A 26 -0.41 -12.20 -0.27
N LEU A 27 -1.51 -12.35 0.48
CA LEU A 27 -2.36 -13.53 0.46
C LEU A 27 -3.52 -13.42 -0.54
N LEU A 28 -4.04 -12.21 -0.76
CA LEU A 28 -5.21 -11.95 -1.59
C LEU A 28 -4.81 -11.33 -2.92
N HIS A 29 -4.90 -12.11 -3.99
CA HIS A 29 -4.75 -11.63 -5.37
C HIS A 29 -6.10 -11.69 -6.09
N HIS A 30 -6.62 -10.53 -6.48
CA HIS A 30 -7.90 -10.42 -7.19
C HIS A 30 -7.89 -9.22 -8.15
N SER A 31 -8.59 -9.31 -9.28
CA SER A 31 -8.62 -8.27 -10.33
C SER A 31 -9.21 -6.93 -9.87
N ASN A 32 -10.00 -6.93 -8.79
CA ASN A 32 -10.60 -5.72 -8.20
C ASN A 32 -9.91 -5.26 -6.90
N LEU A 33 -8.78 -5.87 -6.54
CA LEU A 33 -7.94 -5.42 -5.43
C LEU A 33 -6.66 -4.81 -6.00
N VAL A 34 -6.18 -3.75 -5.36
CA VAL A 34 -4.89 -3.17 -5.72
C VAL A 34 -3.78 -4.19 -5.50
N ASN A 35 -2.90 -4.33 -6.49
CA ASN A 35 -1.84 -5.32 -6.44
C ASN A 35 -0.63 -4.78 -5.67
N LEU A 36 -0.25 -5.47 -4.60
CA LEU A 36 0.99 -5.20 -3.86
C LEU A 36 2.15 -5.90 -4.60
N ILE A 37 3.05 -5.11 -5.18
CA ILE A 37 4.22 -5.61 -5.90
C ILE A 37 5.34 -5.99 -4.92
N GLY A 38 5.47 -5.24 -3.83
CA GLY A 38 6.48 -5.49 -2.80
C GLY A 38 6.45 -4.46 -1.68
N TYR A 39 7.41 -4.57 -0.76
CA TYR A 39 7.53 -3.66 0.38
C TYR A 39 8.99 -3.44 0.78
N CYS A 40 9.25 -2.36 1.51
CA CYS A 40 10.51 -2.12 2.22
C CYS A 40 10.24 -2.02 3.71
N ALA A 41 10.97 -2.82 4.49
CA ALA A 41 10.94 -2.84 5.96
C ALA A 41 12.36 -2.66 6.54
N ASP A 42 13.19 -1.84 5.89
CA ASP A 42 14.57 -1.59 6.34
C ASP A 42 14.60 -0.49 7.41
N GLY A 43 15.18 -0.81 8.58
CA GLY A 43 15.17 0.05 9.76
C GLY A 43 13.76 0.54 10.11
N ASP A 44 13.60 1.87 10.16
CA ASP A 44 12.33 2.54 10.44
C ASP A 44 11.49 2.83 9.18
N GLN A 45 11.94 2.39 8.00
CA GLN A 45 11.19 2.59 6.77
C GLN A 45 10.08 1.54 6.65
N ARG A 46 8.87 2.02 6.34
CA ARG A 46 7.70 1.19 6.03
C ARG A 46 7.10 1.68 4.72
N LEU A 47 7.57 1.09 3.62
CA LEU A 47 7.13 1.42 2.27
C LEU A 47 6.35 0.26 1.67
N LEU A 48 5.22 0.57 1.04
CA LEU A 48 4.43 -0.36 0.27
C LEU A 48 4.47 0.07 -1.20
N VAL A 49 4.77 -0.88 -2.08
CA VAL A 49 4.92 -0.64 -3.52
C VAL A 49 3.78 -1.34 -4.25
N TYR A 50 2.94 -0.57 -4.94
CA TYR A 50 1.77 -1.06 -5.64
C TYR A 50 1.86 -0.80 -7.15
N GLU A 51 1.02 -1.51 -7.88
CA GLU A 51 0.65 -1.09 -9.23
C GLU A 51 0.02 0.30 -9.20
N TYR A 52 0.44 1.16 -10.13
CA TYR A 52 -0.07 2.53 -10.21
C TYR A 52 -1.42 2.58 -10.93
N MET A 53 -2.45 3.07 -10.25
CA MET A 53 -3.78 3.28 -10.80
C MET A 53 -3.83 4.62 -11.54
N SER A 54 -3.65 4.59 -12.86
CA SER A 54 -3.53 5.82 -13.68
C SER A 54 -4.79 6.67 -13.76
N MET A 55 -5.96 6.07 -13.51
CA MET A 55 -7.25 6.75 -13.54
C MET A 55 -7.65 7.31 -12.17
N GLY A 56 -6.68 7.58 -11.28
CA GLY A 56 -6.96 8.25 -10.01
C GLY A 56 -7.96 7.52 -9.11
N SER A 57 -8.60 8.29 -8.23
CA SER A 57 -9.62 7.79 -7.32
C SER A 57 -11.01 7.89 -7.93
N LEU A 58 -11.98 7.18 -7.33
CA LEU A 58 -13.38 7.32 -7.71
C LEU A 58 -13.92 8.72 -7.40
N GLU A 59 -13.40 9.38 -6.36
CA GLU A 59 -13.79 10.75 -6.00
C GLU A 59 -13.52 11.72 -7.14
N ASP A 60 -12.33 11.63 -7.77
CA ASP A 60 -11.93 12.47 -8.90
C ASP A 60 -12.85 12.37 -10.14
N HIS A 61 -13.70 11.34 -10.20
CA HIS A 61 -14.55 11.04 -11.34
C HIS A 61 -16.05 11.20 -11.05
N LEU A 62 -16.44 11.31 -9.78
CA LEU A 62 -17.84 11.40 -9.36
C LEU A 62 -18.18 12.72 -8.68
N PHE A 63 -17.20 13.50 -8.22
CA PHE A 63 -17.36 14.77 -7.53
C PHE A 63 -16.43 15.83 -8.11
#